data_AF-A0AAV7XU24-F1
#
_entry.id   AF-A0AAV7XU24-F1
#
_cell.length_a   1.000
_cell.length_b   1.000
_cell.length_c   1.000
_cell.angle_alpha   90.00
_cell.angle_beta   90.00
_cell.angle_gamma   90.00
#
_symmetry.space_group_name_H-M   'P 1'
#
loop_
_entity.id
_entity.type
_entity.pdbx_description
1 polymer ?
#
loop_
_entity_poly.entity_id
_entity_poly.type
_entity_poly.pdbx_seq_one_letter_code
_entity_poly.pdbx_strand_id
1 'polypeptide(L)'
;MLPPALLLLLVCSGRASALSTVSVPSPPSSSTPPSAPPAAESSSPSSPATPTPPPPPTPSSASPPSPASTSGTAAPSTAKPSAARQKPHIVFILADDLGWNDVGFHGSNQIPTPNLDALAYSGLILNNYYVTPICTPTRAALMTGKYPIHTGMQHTVLFGAEPRGLPLSETLLPQHLRGQGYDCRIVGKWHLGHWRREYTPTRRGFRSHLGPWTGHHDYFDHTAVEKPYWGLDMRRDLRPAWDLHGRYSTDVFTEEAERVIGAHNASTPLFLYLAHVAPHSGNPYNPLPAHDEDVAKHDIIPNYQRRRYAAMVHRLDESVGRVVEALRRRNMLRNSVIVFSTDNGGPAEGFNINAASNWPLRGVKHTLWEGGVRGAGLLWSPLLARPGRVSRQLMHVTDWLPTLYRAAGGDPGALPAIDGVDLWDALSFDLDSNRTSVLHNIDDVFGVAALTVGQWKIVTGATYNGTWDSWYGPSGRDDPVVRQYDVASVVGSLAGKAALAAGTPLTPDLVWGLRELAEVNCGAEDGDHTGPEVSGPAACKPLLAPCLFNVATDPCERRNLANRFPAVLQHLRQMLRDVNSTAVPPGNLPWDPKADPQHWDHTWTNFGDYEKTS
;
A
#
# COMPACT_ATOMS: atom_id res chain seq x y z
N MET A 1 24.54 -46.51 -32.04
CA MET A 1 24.76 -47.01 -33.42
C MET A 1 23.39 -47.32 -34.03
N LEU A 2 23.01 -46.60 -35.09
CA LEU A 2 21.89 -46.78 -36.07
C LEU A 2 20.43 -46.91 -35.55
N PRO A 3 19.40 -46.50 -36.34
CA PRO A 3 19.18 -45.21 -37.02
C PRO A 3 17.68 -44.73 -36.95
N PRO A 4 17.33 -43.55 -37.52
CA PRO A 4 15.95 -43.06 -37.66
C PRO A 4 15.34 -43.28 -39.06
N ALA A 5 14.01 -43.40 -39.15
CA ALA A 5 13.17 -43.34 -40.38
C ALA A 5 11.93 -42.49 -40.05
N LEU A 6 11.57 -41.37 -40.71
CA LEU A 6 11.29 -41.02 -42.12
C LEU A 6 9.88 -41.43 -42.60
N LEU A 7 8.97 -40.43 -42.76
CA LEU A 7 8.02 -40.13 -43.86
C LEU A 7 6.89 -39.20 -43.32
N LEU A 8 6.75 -37.95 -43.79
CA LEU A 8 5.89 -37.48 -44.92
C LEU A 8 4.38 -37.67 -44.68
N LEU A 9 3.41 -36.88 -45.16
CA LEU A 9 3.23 -35.56 -45.79
C LEU A 9 1.74 -35.56 -46.22
N LEU A 10 0.97 -34.49 -46.00
CA LEU A 10 -0.33 -34.17 -46.65
C LEU A 10 -0.52 -32.66 -46.38
N VAL A 11 -0.10 -31.72 -47.24
CA VAL A 11 -0.56 -31.31 -48.59
C VAL A 11 -2.06 -30.99 -48.68
N CYS A 12 -2.37 -29.69 -48.66
CA CYS A 12 -3.12 -28.92 -49.67
C CYS A 12 -3.51 -27.56 -49.03
N SER A 13 -2.79 -26.46 -49.22
CA SER A 13 -2.74 -25.57 -50.40
C SER A 13 -4.06 -24.88 -50.77
N GLY A 14 -4.07 -23.54 -50.72
CA GLY A 14 -5.05 -22.72 -51.45
C GLY A 14 -5.10 -21.22 -51.09
N ARG A 15 -4.14 -20.45 -51.65
CA ARG A 15 -4.16 -19.04 -52.17
C ARG A 15 -5.17 -18.02 -51.58
N ALA A 16 -4.77 -16.87 -51.03
CA ALA A 16 -4.07 -15.68 -51.58
C ALA A 16 -4.87 -14.80 -52.57
N SER A 17 -4.89 -13.48 -52.26
CA SER A 17 -5.41 -12.27 -53.00
C SER A 17 -6.66 -11.66 -52.34
N ALA A 18 -6.85 -10.35 -52.17
CA ALA A 18 -6.06 -9.15 -52.42
C ALA A 18 -6.68 -7.96 -51.64
N LEU A 19 -5.85 -6.94 -51.36
CA LEU A 19 -6.12 -5.49 -51.37
C LEU A 19 -7.56 -4.99 -51.06
N SER A 20 -7.70 -4.21 -49.98
CA SER A 20 -8.42 -2.93 -50.07
C SER A 20 -7.95 -1.96 -48.99
N THR A 21 -7.42 -0.84 -49.46
CA THR A 21 -7.08 0.39 -48.73
C THR A 21 -8.35 1.12 -48.31
N VAL A 22 -8.48 1.48 -47.03
CA VAL A 22 -9.53 2.40 -46.57
C VAL A 22 -8.90 3.75 -46.26
N SER A 23 -9.38 4.75 -47.00
CA SER A 23 -8.93 6.14 -47.01
C SER A 23 -9.47 6.95 -45.84
N VAL A 24 -8.61 7.86 -45.38
CA VAL A 24 -8.85 8.98 -44.47
C VAL A 24 -9.71 10.05 -45.16
N PRO A 25 -10.68 10.70 -44.49
CA PRO A 25 -11.22 11.98 -44.93
C PRO A 25 -10.48 13.14 -44.22
N SER A 26 -9.96 14.06 -45.02
CA SER A 26 -9.46 15.38 -44.62
C SER A 26 -10.46 16.47 -45.08
N PRO A 27 -10.38 17.70 -44.52
CA PRO A 27 -11.52 18.58 -44.24
C PRO A 27 -11.92 19.49 -45.41
N PRO A 28 -13.04 20.23 -45.33
CA PRO A 28 -13.30 21.34 -46.22
C PRO A 28 -12.59 22.62 -45.74
N SER A 29 -11.80 23.20 -46.65
CA SER A 29 -11.29 24.58 -46.61
C SER A 29 -12.11 25.45 -47.56
N SER A 30 -12.44 26.70 -47.17
CA SER A 30 -12.08 27.92 -47.92
C SER A 30 -12.81 29.20 -47.43
N SER A 31 -12.01 30.26 -47.14
CA SER A 31 -12.14 31.70 -47.48
C SER A 31 -13.48 32.45 -47.23
N THR A 32 -13.58 33.66 -46.67
CA THR A 32 -12.71 34.88 -46.65
C THR A 32 -13.34 35.96 -45.71
N PRO A 33 -12.62 37.04 -45.30
CA PRO A 33 -13.06 38.11 -44.36
C PRO A 33 -13.38 39.44 -45.11
N PRO A 34 -13.39 40.66 -44.52
CA PRO A 34 -13.83 41.16 -43.20
C PRO A 34 -14.88 42.31 -43.31
N SER A 35 -15.53 42.69 -42.20
CA SER A 35 -16.05 44.06 -42.03
C SER A 35 -16.35 44.41 -40.56
N ALA A 36 -15.91 45.60 -40.16
CA ALA A 36 -16.18 46.32 -38.92
C ALA A 36 -16.49 47.79 -39.32
N PRO A 37 -16.89 48.72 -38.41
CA PRO A 37 -17.79 48.69 -37.24
C PRO A 37 -18.98 49.71 -37.45
N PRO A 38 -19.76 50.16 -36.43
CA PRO A 38 -19.29 51.21 -35.49
C PRO A 38 -19.83 51.14 -34.03
N ALA A 39 -19.18 51.99 -33.20
CA ALA A 39 -19.50 52.64 -31.91
C ALA A 39 -20.96 52.60 -31.38
N ALA A 40 -21.31 52.77 -30.11
CA ALA A 40 -20.76 53.33 -28.87
C ALA A 40 -21.51 52.62 -27.70
N GLU A 41 -21.15 52.65 -26.42
CA GLU A 41 -21.24 53.78 -25.50
C GLU A 41 -20.64 53.38 -24.12
N SER A 42 -20.27 54.43 -23.40
CA SER A 42 -19.71 54.53 -22.06
C SER A 42 -20.50 53.84 -20.94
N SER A 43 -19.80 53.30 -19.96
CA SER A 43 -19.90 53.74 -18.56
C SER A 43 -18.93 52.99 -17.64
N SER A 44 -18.11 53.75 -16.93
CA SER A 44 -17.32 53.35 -15.77
C SER A 44 -18.20 52.81 -14.64
N PRO A 45 -17.66 51.96 -13.75
CA PRO A 45 -17.62 52.39 -12.37
C PRO A 45 -16.32 52.07 -11.61
N SER A 46 -16.03 53.05 -10.77
CA SER A 46 -15.18 53.09 -9.57
C SER A 46 -15.09 51.82 -8.73
N SER A 47 -13.87 51.56 -8.27
CA SER A 47 -13.49 50.68 -7.16
C SER A 47 -14.27 50.98 -5.86
N PRO A 48 -14.46 49.96 -5.01
CA PRO A 48 -14.45 50.18 -3.56
C PRO A 48 -13.36 49.36 -2.86
N ALA A 49 -12.82 50.02 -1.86
CA ALA A 49 -11.74 49.60 -1.00
C ALA A 49 -12.13 48.46 -0.04
N THR A 50 -11.10 47.69 0.30
CA THR A 50 -11.02 46.65 1.32
C THR A 50 -11.33 47.18 2.73
N PRO A 51 -12.12 46.48 3.56
CA PRO A 51 -12.15 46.71 5.00
C PRO A 51 -11.17 45.77 5.72
N THR A 52 -10.20 46.37 6.42
CA THR A 52 -9.37 45.71 7.44
C THR A 52 -10.18 45.35 8.68
N PRO A 53 -9.95 44.16 9.30
CA PRO A 53 -10.60 43.79 10.55
C PRO A 53 -9.95 44.48 11.78
N PRO A 54 -10.70 44.70 12.87
CA PRO A 54 -10.16 45.29 14.09
C PRO A 54 -9.31 44.30 14.90
N PRO A 55 -8.37 44.78 15.73
CA PRO A 55 -7.48 43.94 16.54
C PRO A 55 -8.21 43.29 17.73
N PRO A 56 -7.71 42.16 18.25
CA PRO A 56 -8.32 41.45 19.37
C PRO A 56 -8.10 42.19 20.69
N PRO A 57 -9.02 42.04 21.67
CA PRO A 57 -8.86 42.66 22.99
C PRO A 57 -7.77 41.96 23.81
N THR A 58 -6.95 42.78 24.48
CA THR A 58 -5.92 42.41 25.43
C THR A 58 -6.50 41.70 26.67
N PRO A 59 -5.86 40.64 27.20
CA PRO A 59 -6.26 40.04 28.46
C PRO A 59 -5.86 40.93 29.64
N SER A 60 -6.87 41.37 30.42
CA SER A 60 -6.68 42.05 31.69
C SER A 60 -6.12 41.08 32.73
N SER A 61 -5.04 41.51 33.38
CA SER A 61 -4.39 40.84 34.50
C SER A 61 -5.30 40.83 35.74
N ALA A 62 -5.73 39.65 36.17
CA ALA A 62 -6.28 39.44 37.51
C ALA A 62 -5.27 38.61 38.32
N SER A 63 -4.62 39.28 39.27
CA SER A 63 -3.80 38.65 40.31
C SER A 63 -4.67 37.76 41.22
N PRO A 64 -4.14 36.63 41.72
CA PRO A 64 -4.88 35.73 42.59
C PRO A 64 -4.90 36.23 44.05
N PRO A 65 -5.99 36.01 44.82
CA PRO A 65 -5.94 36.16 46.26
C PRO A 65 -5.29 34.93 46.91
N SER A 66 -4.35 35.19 47.81
CA SER A 66 -3.72 34.20 48.71
C SER A 66 -4.65 33.81 49.88
N PRO A 67 -4.34 32.71 50.60
CA PRO A 67 -5.35 31.78 51.12
C PRO A 67 -5.76 32.05 52.58
N ALA A 68 -6.98 31.64 52.93
CA ALA A 68 -7.42 31.45 54.30
C ALA A 68 -7.54 29.95 54.63
N SER A 69 -6.95 29.59 55.76
CA SER A 69 -6.87 28.28 56.38
C SER A 69 -8.22 27.64 56.71
N THR A 70 -8.35 26.31 56.56
CA THR A 70 -8.40 25.34 57.69
C THR A 70 -8.80 23.92 57.24
N SER A 71 -8.24 22.96 57.98
CA SER A 71 -8.75 21.59 58.27
C SER A 71 -8.34 20.42 57.36
N GLY A 72 -7.71 19.42 58.00
CA GLY A 72 -7.79 18.01 57.60
C GLY A 72 -6.56 17.40 56.92
N THR A 73 -5.46 17.18 57.65
CA THR A 73 -4.41 16.22 57.23
C THR A 73 -4.95 14.79 57.33
N ALA A 74 -5.61 14.33 56.26
CA ALA A 74 -5.74 12.91 55.98
C ALA A 74 -4.41 12.40 55.42
N ALA A 75 -3.89 11.32 56.02
CA ALA A 75 -2.70 10.64 55.54
C ALA A 75 -2.85 10.29 54.04
N PRO A 76 -1.79 10.43 53.22
CA PRO A 76 -1.87 10.02 51.83
C PRO A 76 -2.07 8.51 51.80
N SER A 77 -3.25 8.09 51.36
CA SER A 77 -3.52 6.69 51.03
C SER A 77 -2.47 6.30 49.99
N THR A 78 -1.66 5.30 50.30
CA THR A 78 -0.73 4.69 49.37
C THR A 78 -1.54 4.21 48.16
N ALA A 79 -1.54 5.00 47.09
CA ALA A 79 -2.11 4.59 45.82
C ALA A 79 -1.44 3.26 45.45
N LYS A 80 -2.25 2.21 45.32
CA LYS A 80 -1.83 0.94 44.72
C LYS A 80 -1.04 1.29 43.45
N PRO A 81 0.16 0.74 43.25
CA PRO A 81 0.87 0.94 42.00
C PRO A 81 -0.09 0.55 40.88
N SER A 82 -0.40 1.51 40.02
CA SER A 82 -1.09 1.28 38.75
C SER A 82 -0.45 0.05 38.12
N ALA A 83 -1.22 -1.03 37.94
CA ALA A 83 -0.72 -2.21 37.25
C ALA A 83 -0.17 -1.73 35.92
N ALA A 84 1.15 -1.88 35.72
CA ALA A 84 1.82 -1.40 34.52
C ALA A 84 1.02 -1.87 33.30
N ARG A 85 0.48 -0.92 32.53
CA ARG A 85 -0.42 -1.20 31.42
C ARG A 85 0.28 -2.16 30.46
N GLN A 86 -0.27 -3.36 30.29
CA GLN A 86 0.34 -4.39 29.46
C GLN A 86 0.52 -3.88 28.03
N LYS A 87 1.73 -4.03 27.49
CA LYS A 87 2.04 -3.68 26.10
C LYS A 87 1.12 -4.45 25.15
N PRO A 88 0.58 -3.82 24.10
CA PRO A 88 -0.36 -4.48 23.20
C PRO A 88 0.33 -5.54 22.34
N HIS A 89 -0.42 -6.56 21.92
CA HIS A 89 -0.01 -7.36 20.77
C HIS A 89 -0.15 -6.52 19.51
N ILE A 90 0.76 -6.68 18.55
CA ILE A 90 0.76 -5.98 17.28
C ILE A 90 0.65 -7.03 16.19
N VAL A 91 -0.37 -6.91 15.34
CA VAL A 91 -0.52 -7.72 14.14
C VAL A 91 -0.51 -6.78 12.94
N PHE A 92 0.51 -6.93 12.10
CA PHE A 92 0.64 -6.16 10.86
C PHE A 92 0.37 -7.09 9.69
N ILE A 93 -0.76 -6.91 9.03
CA ILE A 93 -1.17 -7.66 7.85
C ILE A 93 -0.81 -6.83 6.61
N LEU A 94 0.06 -7.36 5.75
CA LEU A 94 0.48 -6.71 4.51
C LEU A 94 -0.02 -7.53 3.32
N ALA A 95 -0.90 -6.94 2.52
CA ALA A 95 -1.30 -7.44 1.20
C ALA A 95 -0.28 -7.04 0.13
N ASP A 96 -0.27 -7.75 -0.99
CA ASP A 96 0.71 -7.59 -2.07
C ASP A 96 -0.06 -7.33 -3.37
N ASP A 97 0.11 -6.14 -3.96
CA ASP A 97 -0.62 -5.68 -5.17
C ASP A 97 -2.12 -5.41 -5.00
N LEU A 98 -2.61 -5.18 -3.77
CA LEU A 98 -4.00 -4.79 -3.55
C LEU A 98 -4.23 -3.32 -3.94
N GLY A 99 -5.07 -3.10 -4.95
CA GLY A 99 -5.41 -1.76 -5.42
C GLY A 99 -6.39 -1.00 -4.54
N TRP A 100 -6.44 0.32 -4.72
CA TRP A 100 -7.30 1.21 -3.94
C TRP A 100 -8.79 0.83 -4.01
N ASN A 101 -9.24 0.29 -5.15
CA ASN A 101 -10.64 0.00 -5.46
C ASN A 101 -10.98 -1.50 -5.33
N ASP A 102 -10.14 -2.26 -4.63
CA ASP A 102 -10.28 -3.71 -4.47
C ASP A 102 -10.88 -4.11 -3.11
N VAL A 103 -11.28 -3.12 -2.31
CA VAL A 103 -11.87 -3.27 -0.98
C VAL A 103 -13.20 -2.51 -0.89
N GLY A 104 -14.15 -3.06 -0.13
CA GLY A 104 -15.48 -2.49 0.04
C GLY A 104 -15.47 -1.13 0.73
N PHE A 105 -14.61 -0.93 1.74
CA PHE A 105 -14.49 0.32 2.48
C PHE A 105 -13.97 1.53 1.69
N HIS A 106 -13.51 1.35 0.46
CA HIS A 106 -13.20 2.45 -0.46
C HIS A 106 -14.27 2.71 -1.51
N GLY A 107 -15.32 1.89 -1.56
CA GLY A 107 -16.52 2.17 -2.35
C GLY A 107 -16.79 1.22 -3.52
N SER A 108 -15.96 0.21 -3.74
CA SER A 108 -16.22 -0.81 -4.76
C SER A 108 -17.16 -1.88 -4.22
N ASN A 109 -18.18 -2.25 -5.00
CA ASN A 109 -19.08 -3.35 -4.64
C ASN A 109 -18.69 -4.67 -5.32
N GLN A 110 -17.66 -4.65 -6.17
CA GLN A 110 -17.33 -5.75 -7.06
C GLN A 110 -16.70 -6.94 -6.32
N ILE A 111 -15.86 -6.67 -5.32
CA ILE A 111 -15.17 -7.68 -4.52
C ILE A 111 -15.63 -7.54 -3.06
N PRO A 112 -16.44 -8.47 -2.52
CA PRO A 112 -16.83 -8.44 -1.12
C PRO A 112 -15.64 -8.70 -0.20
N THR A 113 -15.35 -7.76 0.71
CA THR A 113 -14.29 -7.86 1.73
C THR A 113 -14.84 -7.61 3.14
N PRO A 114 -15.84 -8.38 3.61
CA PRO A 114 -16.59 -8.05 4.82
C PRO A 114 -15.76 -8.06 6.11
N ASN A 115 -14.67 -8.83 6.20
CA ASN A 115 -13.83 -8.83 7.40
C ASN A 115 -12.92 -7.60 7.45
N LEU A 116 -12.30 -7.23 6.32
CA LEU A 116 -11.53 -5.99 6.19
C LEU A 116 -12.42 -4.77 6.45
N ASP A 117 -13.59 -4.73 5.81
CA ASP A 117 -14.57 -3.67 5.96
C ASP A 117 -14.99 -3.51 7.42
N ALA A 118 -15.22 -4.61 8.15
CA ALA A 118 -15.57 -4.58 9.56
C ALA A 118 -14.47 -3.94 10.43
N LEU A 119 -13.19 -4.26 10.18
CA LEU A 119 -12.07 -3.62 10.87
C LEU A 119 -11.93 -2.15 10.47
N ALA A 120 -12.18 -1.82 9.21
CA ALA A 120 -12.06 -0.46 8.69
C ALA A 120 -13.09 0.48 9.36
N TYR A 121 -14.37 0.09 9.38
CA TYR A 121 -15.44 0.93 9.94
C TYR A 121 -15.50 0.94 11.47
N SER A 122 -15.00 -0.09 12.14
CA SER A 122 -14.89 -0.10 13.61
C SER A 122 -13.54 0.42 14.12
N GLY A 123 -12.60 0.71 13.20
CA GLY A 123 -11.27 1.27 13.43
C GLY A 123 -11.10 2.58 12.68
N LEU A 124 -9.98 2.75 12.00
CA LEU A 124 -9.67 3.91 11.16
C LEU A 124 -9.48 3.46 9.71
N ILE A 125 -10.17 4.11 8.78
CA ILE A 125 -9.84 4.05 7.34
C ILE A 125 -8.73 5.06 7.09
N LEU A 126 -7.56 4.63 6.63
CA LEU A 126 -6.43 5.52 6.38
C LEU A 126 -6.54 6.14 4.98
N ASN A 127 -7.26 7.25 4.87
CA ASN A 127 -7.60 7.80 3.55
C ASN A 127 -6.47 8.66 2.96
N ASN A 128 -5.52 9.13 3.76
CA ASN A 128 -4.36 9.93 3.31
C ASN A 128 -3.03 9.21 3.61
N TYR A 129 -2.96 7.94 3.20
CA TYR A 129 -1.87 7.01 3.51
C TYR A 129 -1.12 6.60 2.24
N TYR A 130 0.21 6.70 2.32
CA TYR A 130 1.12 6.44 1.22
C TYR A 130 2.08 5.29 1.51
N VAL A 131 2.28 4.47 0.49
CA VAL A 131 3.30 3.45 0.38
C VAL A 131 4.23 3.82 -0.77
N THR A 132 5.27 3.02 -1.01
CA THR A 132 6.11 3.20 -2.20
C THR A 132 5.47 2.46 -3.39
N PRO A 133 5.92 2.69 -4.64
CA PRO A 133 5.20 2.19 -5.80
C PRO A 133 5.39 0.68 -6.07
N ILE A 134 6.27 -0.01 -5.34
CA ILE A 134 6.57 -1.43 -5.55
C ILE A 134 7.06 -2.12 -4.26
N CYS A 135 7.05 -3.47 -4.26
CA CYS A 135 7.16 -4.32 -3.08
C CYS A 135 8.40 -4.10 -2.19
N THR A 136 9.62 -4.34 -2.70
CA THR A 136 10.87 -4.24 -1.88
C THR A 136 11.04 -2.86 -1.26
N PRO A 137 10.89 -1.74 -2.00
CA PRO A 137 11.03 -0.42 -1.40
C PRO A 137 10.02 -0.17 -0.27
N THR A 138 8.77 -0.62 -0.38
CA THR A 138 7.78 -0.48 0.71
C THR A 138 8.16 -1.32 1.91
N ARG A 139 8.57 -2.57 1.71
CA ARG A 139 8.96 -3.47 2.80
C ARG A 139 10.22 -2.97 3.49
N ALA A 140 11.16 -2.37 2.75
CA ALA A 140 12.35 -1.73 3.31
C ALA A 140 11.96 -0.52 4.15
N ALA A 141 11.07 0.33 3.63
CA ALA A 141 10.58 1.52 4.32
C ALA A 141 9.80 1.19 5.60
N LEU A 142 8.94 0.17 5.56
CA LEU A 142 8.23 -0.35 6.73
C LEU A 142 9.21 -0.84 7.81
N MET A 143 10.22 -1.61 7.42
CA MET A 143 11.14 -2.25 8.37
C MET A 143 12.15 -1.28 8.95
N THR A 144 12.54 -0.23 8.23
CA THR A 144 13.62 0.69 8.64
C THR A 144 13.12 2.06 9.09
N GLY A 145 11.89 2.42 8.76
CA GLY A 145 11.40 3.79 8.92
C GLY A 145 12.09 4.79 7.99
N LYS A 146 12.85 4.33 6.99
CA LYS A 146 13.60 5.19 6.05
C LYS A 146 13.02 5.13 4.65
N TYR A 147 13.16 6.22 3.89
CA TYR A 147 12.84 6.22 2.47
C TYR A 147 13.80 5.29 1.70
N PRO A 148 13.35 4.69 0.58
CA PRO A 148 14.18 3.83 -0.25
C PRO A 148 15.50 4.49 -0.70
N ILE A 149 15.48 5.80 -0.95
CA ILE A 149 16.66 6.60 -1.32
C ILE A 149 17.77 6.62 -0.25
N HIS A 150 17.46 6.29 1.01
CA HIS A 150 18.42 6.21 2.11
C HIS A 150 18.90 4.78 2.39
N THR A 151 18.37 3.80 1.65
CA THR A 151 18.71 2.36 1.81
C THR A 151 19.26 1.73 0.53
N GLY A 152 19.31 2.48 -0.58
CA GLY A 152 19.71 1.96 -1.89
C GLY A 152 18.62 1.09 -2.55
N MET A 153 17.37 1.19 -2.08
CA MET A 153 16.23 0.39 -2.54
C MET A 153 15.29 1.16 -3.48
N GLN A 154 15.70 2.32 -3.99
CA GLN A 154 14.83 3.18 -4.79
C GLN A 154 14.57 2.69 -6.22
N HIS A 155 15.41 1.78 -6.76
CA HIS A 155 15.27 1.28 -8.12
C HIS A 155 14.84 -0.20 -8.14
N THR A 156 13.64 -0.45 -8.67
CA THR A 156 13.05 -1.79 -8.83
C THR A 156 12.98 -2.60 -7.52
N VAL A 157 13.16 -3.93 -7.58
CA VAL A 157 13.04 -4.85 -6.45
C VAL A 157 14.31 -5.68 -6.27
N LEU A 158 14.36 -6.46 -5.19
CA LEU A 158 15.41 -7.45 -4.97
C LEU A 158 15.04 -8.77 -5.65
N PHE A 159 15.84 -9.19 -6.62
CA PHE A 159 15.68 -10.49 -7.27
C PHE A 159 16.41 -11.59 -6.47
N GLY A 160 15.92 -12.82 -6.54
CA GLY A 160 16.51 -13.98 -5.88
C GLY A 160 17.93 -14.29 -6.32
N ALA A 161 18.29 -13.97 -7.56
CA ALA A 161 19.65 -14.15 -8.08
C ALA A 161 20.61 -12.99 -7.80
N GLU A 162 20.14 -11.97 -7.10
CA GLU A 162 20.91 -10.76 -6.84
C GLU A 162 21.74 -10.92 -5.55
N PRO A 163 23.08 -10.75 -5.57
CA PRO A 163 23.94 -10.94 -4.40
C PRO A 163 23.91 -9.73 -3.46
N ARG A 164 22.71 -9.24 -3.12
CA ARG A 164 22.50 -8.16 -2.16
C ARG A 164 21.22 -8.35 -1.35
N GLY A 165 21.03 -7.49 -0.37
CA GLY A 165 19.77 -7.35 0.35
C GLY A 165 19.72 -6.02 1.07
N LEU A 166 18.68 -5.81 1.87
CA LEU A 166 18.58 -4.62 2.71
C LEU A 166 19.84 -4.50 3.60
N PRO A 167 20.53 -3.34 3.64
CA PRO A 167 21.82 -3.21 4.31
C PRO A 167 21.79 -3.74 5.74
N LEU A 168 22.83 -4.47 6.13
CA LEU A 168 22.93 -5.07 7.48
C LEU A 168 23.20 -4.03 8.58
N SER A 169 23.58 -2.81 8.20
CA SER A 169 23.68 -1.65 9.10
C SER A 169 22.31 -1.16 9.60
N GLU A 170 21.22 -1.54 8.92
CA GLU A 170 19.87 -1.14 9.31
C GLU A 170 19.31 -2.02 10.43
N THR A 171 18.93 -1.38 11.53
CA THR A 171 18.15 -2.01 12.60
C THR A 171 16.68 -1.98 12.21
N LEU A 172 16.03 -3.14 12.23
CA LEU A 172 14.67 -3.28 11.75
C LEU A 172 13.64 -3.18 12.88
N LEU A 173 12.40 -2.83 12.52
CA LEU A 173 11.21 -2.83 13.38
C LEU A 173 11.15 -4.03 14.35
N PRO A 174 11.24 -5.32 13.92
CA PRO A 174 11.24 -6.45 14.86
C PRO A 174 12.43 -6.44 15.84
N GLN A 175 13.59 -5.91 15.47
CA GLN A 175 14.74 -5.80 16.38
C GLN A 175 14.47 -4.73 17.45
N HIS A 176 13.89 -3.58 17.07
CA HIS A 176 13.44 -2.56 18.01
C HIS A 176 12.36 -3.09 18.97
N LEU A 177 11.35 -3.79 18.45
CA LEU A 177 10.27 -4.37 19.27
C LEU A 177 10.77 -5.49 20.20
N ARG A 178 11.76 -6.29 19.79
CA ARG A 178 12.43 -7.23 20.70
C ARG A 178 13.13 -6.54 21.86
N GLY A 179 13.72 -5.36 21.64
CA GLY A 179 14.23 -4.51 22.72
C GLY A 179 13.15 -4.12 23.72
N GLN A 180 11.89 -4.04 23.27
CA GLN A 180 10.71 -3.81 24.11
C GLN A 180 10.08 -5.10 24.67
N GLY A 181 10.69 -6.26 24.47
CA GLY A 181 10.23 -7.55 25.02
C GLY A 181 9.22 -8.31 24.16
N TYR A 182 9.05 -7.95 22.87
CA TYR A 182 8.14 -8.64 21.96
C TYR A 182 8.69 -9.99 21.47
N ASP A 183 7.84 -11.01 21.39
CA ASP A 183 8.09 -12.17 20.51
C ASP A 183 7.69 -11.78 19.08
N CYS A 184 8.68 -11.68 18.19
CA CYS A 184 8.47 -11.23 16.81
C CYS A 184 8.42 -12.42 15.86
N ARG A 185 7.34 -12.55 15.09
CA ARG A 185 7.06 -13.65 14.15
C ARG A 185 6.73 -13.07 12.78
N ILE A 186 7.18 -13.73 11.73
CA ILE A 186 6.79 -13.41 10.35
C ILE A 186 6.16 -14.65 9.70
N VAL A 187 5.08 -14.43 8.97
CA VAL A 187 4.44 -15.43 8.11
C VAL A 187 4.21 -14.79 6.75
N GLY A 188 4.69 -15.44 5.69
CA GLY A 188 4.60 -14.98 4.31
C GLY A 188 5.89 -14.36 3.76
N LYS A 189 5.73 -13.46 2.79
CA LYS A 189 6.78 -12.92 1.91
C LYS A 189 7.78 -12.02 2.65
N TRP A 190 9.07 -12.28 2.42
CA TRP A 190 10.17 -11.46 2.94
C TRP A 190 10.58 -10.33 2.00
N HIS A 191 11.19 -10.66 0.86
CA HIS A 191 11.56 -9.73 -0.22
C HIS A 191 12.54 -8.59 0.16
N LEU A 192 13.38 -8.82 1.18
CA LEU A 192 14.47 -7.89 1.60
C LEU A 192 15.87 -8.52 1.45
N GLY A 193 15.98 -9.48 0.54
CA GLY A 193 17.22 -10.17 0.17
C GLY A 193 17.47 -11.42 1.02
N HIS A 194 18.13 -12.40 0.41
CA HIS A 194 18.40 -13.69 1.04
C HIS A 194 19.68 -14.37 0.55
N TRP A 195 20.50 -13.68 -0.26
CA TRP A 195 21.71 -14.26 -0.87
C TRP A 195 22.72 -14.81 0.16
N ARG A 196 22.71 -14.26 1.39
CA ARG A 196 23.36 -14.86 2.58
C ARG A 196 22.36 -15.00 3.71
N ARG A 197 22.62 -15.93 4.63
CA ARG A 197 21.77 -16.18 5.81
C ARG A 197 21.52 -14.91 6.63
N GLU A 198 22.49 -13.99 6.72
CA GLU A 198 22.33 -12.74 7.50
C GLU A 198 21.17 -11.87 7.00
N TYR A 199 20.79 -11.99 5.73
CA TYR A 199 19.69 -11.23 5.14
C TYR A 199 18.32 -11.90 5.34
N THR A 200 18.26 -13.16 5.77
CA THR A 200 17.00 -13.89 5.97
C THR A 200 16.23 -13.38 7.20
N PRO A 201 14.90 -13.55 7.26
CA PRO A 201 14.08 -12.97 8.33
C PRO A 201 14.52 -13.36 9.75
N THR A 202 14.93 -14.63 9.92
CA THR A 202 15.37 -15.17 11.23
C THR A 202 16.74 -14.64 11.71
N ARG A 203 17.44 -13.91 10.85
CA ARG A 203 18.66 -13.16 11.18
C ARG A 203 18.43 -11.65 11.24
N ARG A 204 17.22 -11.19 10.94
CA ARG A 204 16.81 -9.78 10.88
C ARG A 204 15.73 -9.41 11.91
N GLY A 205 15.68 -10.13 13.02
CA GLY A 205 14.86 -9.79 14.19
C GLY A 205 13.69 -10.71 14.46
N PHE A 206 13.24 -11.50 13.48
CA PHE A 206 12.15 -12.46 13.69
C PHE A 206 12.65 -13.75 14.34
N ARG A 207 11.85 -14.30 15.25
CA ARG A 207 12.10 -15.58 15.92
C ARG A 207 11.82 -16.78 15.01
N SER A 208 10.82 -16.68 14.15
CA SER A 208 10.50 -17.70 13.17
C SER A 208 9.92 -17.11 11.89
N HIS A 209 10.02 -17.88 10.80
CA HIS A 209 9.48 -17.56 9.49
C HIS A 209 8.81 -18.79 8.86
N LEU A 210 7.66 -18.57 8.21
CA LEU A 210 7.10 -19.51 7.25
C LEU A 210 6.70 -18.73 5.99
N GLY A 211 7.31 -18.97 4.84
CA GLY A 211 6.95 -18.26 3.60
C GLY A 211 8.07 -18.21 2.56
N PRO A 212 7.85 -17.48 1.45
CA PRO A 212 8.86 -17.20 0.42
C PRO A 212 9.86 -16.14 0.87
N TRP A 213 11.07 -16.20 0.30
CA TRP A 213 12.09 -15.16 0.43
C TRP A 213 12.12 -14.17 -0.74
N THR A 214 11.76 -14.60 -1.95
CA THR A 214 11.74 -13.81 -3.19
C THR A 214 10.51 -12.91 -3.28
N GLY A 215 10.34 -12.26 -4.44
CA GLY A 215 9.27 -11.32 -4.70
C GLY A 215 7.90 -11.92 -5.00
N HIS A 216 7.82 -13.18 -5.41
CA HIS A 216 6.57 -13.87 -5.71
C HIS A 216 6.81 -15.38 -5.78
N HIS A 217 5.74 -16.17 -5.75
CA HIS A 217 5.77 -17.59 -6.12
C HIS A 217 4.41 -18.03 -6.66
N ASP A 218 4.34 -19.20 -7.27
CA ASP A 218 3.06 -19.86 -7.51
C ASP A 218 2.39 -20.22 -6.17
N TYR A 219 1.06 -20.11 -6.13
CA TYR A 219 0.36 -20.20 -4.87
C TYR A 219 0.19 -21.64 -4.37
N PHE A 220 0.32 -22.64 -5.24
CA PHE A 220 0.14 -24.05 -4.90
C PHE A 220 1.46 -24.81 -4.90
N ASP A 221 2.27 -24.66 -5.96
CA ASP A 221 3.54 -25.39 -6.04
C ASP A 221 4.69 -24.68 -5.29
N HIS A 222 4.49 -23.40 -4.96
CA HIS A 222 5.41 -22.52 -4.25
C HIS A 222 6.77 -22.29 -4.92
N THR A 223 6.86 -22.52 -6.22
CA THR A 223 8.05 -22.22 -7.01
C THR A 223 8.00 -20.79 -7.51
N ALA A 224 9.16 -20.17 -7.67
CA ALA A 224 9.30 -18.82 -8.20
C ALA A 224 10.08 -18.86 -9.52
N VAL A 225 9.50 -18.29 -10.58
CA VAL A 225 10.15 -18.06 -11.87
C VAL A 225 10.73 -16.65 -11.90
N GLU A 226 12.05 -16.54 -11.81
CA GLU A 226 12.78 -15.32 -12.14
C GLU A 226 13.70 -15.63 -13.33
N LYS A 227 13.25 -15.31 -14.55
CA LYS A 227 13.89 -15.79 -15.79
C LYS A 227 15.38 -15.43 -15.90
N PRO A 228 16.28 -16.40 -16.15
CA PRO A 228 15.97 -17.76 -16.63
C PRO A 228 15.75 -18.83 -15.54
N TYR A 229 15.81 -18.48 -14.26
CA TYR A 229 15.80 -19.42 -13.15
C TYR A 229 14.41 -19.80 -12.67
N TRP A 230 14.33 -21.01 -12.11
CA TRP A 230 13.13 -21.60 -11.53
C TRP A 230 13.50 -22.50 -10.37
N GLY A 231 12.77 -22.40 -9.27
CA GLY A 231 12.93 -23.29 -8.13
C GLY A 231 11.92 -23.01 -7.03
N LEU A 232 11.84 -23.91 -6.05
CA LEU A 232 11.04 -23.74 -4.84
C LEU A 232 11.47 -22.50 -4.06
N ASP A 233 10.49 -21.70 -3.66
CA ASP A 233 10.63 -20.61 -2.70
C ASP A 233 9.55 -20.69 -1.62
N MET A 234 9.68 -21.67 -0.74
CA MET A 234 8.89 -21.78 0.47
C MET A 234 9.73 -22.39 1.56
N ARG A 235 9.75 -21.76 2.73
CA ARG A 235 10.64 -22.15 3.83
C ARG A 235 9.96 -22.11 5.17
N ARG A 236 10.40 -23.01 6.04
CA ARG A 236 10.24 -22.93 7.49
C ARG A 236 11.58 -22.56 8.10
N ASP A 237 11.70 -21.30 8.51
CA ASP A 237 12.96 -20.67 8.88
C ASP A 237 13.97 -20.77 7.73
N LEU A 238 15.05 -21.53 7.91
CA LEU A 238 16.06 -21.76 6.87
C LEU A 238 15.83 -23.05 6.07
N ARG A 239 14.85 -23.89 6.44
CA ARG A 239 14.63 -25.19 5.79
C ARG A 239 13.62 -25.05 4.65
N PRO A 240 13.88 -25.61 3.46
CA PRO A 240 12.86 -25.73 2.41
C PRO A 240 11.64 -26.49 2.93
N ALA A 241 10.44 -26.06 2.53
CA ALA A 241 9.18 -26.64 2.96
C ALA A 241 8.45 -27.33 1.79
N TRP A 242 9.09 -28.36 1.24
CA TRP A 242 8.54 -29.20 0.17
C TRP A 242 7.23 -29.89 0.53
N ASP A 243 7.01 -30.13 1.84
CA ASP A 243 5.79 -30.74 2.38
C ASP A 243 4.52 -29.91 2.16
N LEU A 244 4.67 -28.62 1.81
CA LEU A 244 3.55 -27.72 1.57
C LEU A 244 3.07 -27.70 0.11
N HIS A 245 3.77 -28.40 -0.80
CA HIS A 245 3.38 -28.46 -2.20
C HIS A 245 1.91 -28.88 -2.37
N GLY A 246 1.20 -28.17 -3.25
CA GLY A 246 -0.22 -28.38 -3.54
C GLY A 246 -1.17 -27.67 -2.56
N ARG A 247 -0.65 -27.02 -1.51
CA ARG A 247 -1.46 -26.25 -0.57
C ARG A 247 -1.47 -24.78 -0.98
N TYR A 248 -2.63 -24.14 -0.94
CA TYR A 248 -2.75 -22.74 -1.32
C TYR A 248 -2.04 -21.82 -0.32
N SER A 249 -1.20 -20.91 -0.81
CA SER A 249 -0.30 -20.09 0.02
C SER A 249 -1.03 -19.23 1.05
N THR A 250 -2.17 -18.65 0.69
CA THR A 250 -3.00 -17.88 1.63
C THR A 250 -3.49 -18.74 2.79
N ASP A 251 -3.89 -19.99 2.52
CA ASP A 251 -4.37 -20.92 3.56
C ASP A 251 -3.23 -21.34 4.47
N VAL A 252 -2.07 -21.68 3.89
CA VAL A 252 -0.85 -22.01 4.64
C VAL A 252 -0.47 -20.87 5.60
N PHE A 253 -0.49 -19.63 5.12
CA PHE A 253 -0.15 -18.48 5.96
C PHE A 253 -1.21 -18.19 7.03
N THR A 254 -2.49 -18.37 6.69
CA THR A 254 -3.60 -18.20 7.64
C THR A 254 -3.49 -19.21 8.79
N GLU A 255 -3.32 -20.48 8.47
CA GLU A 255 -3.20 -21.55 9.46
C GLU A 255 -1.97 -21.39 10.34
N GLU A 256 -0.84 -20.96 9.77
CA GLU A 256 0.37 -20.69 10.55
C GLU A 256 0.17 -19.48 11.49
N ALA A 257 -0.52 -18.43 11.04
CA ALA A 257 -0.87 -17.29 11.89
C ALA A 257 -1.78 -17.73 13.05
N GLU A 258 -2.83 -18.52 12.79
CA GLU A 258 -3.70 -19.10 13.81
C GLU A 258 -2.90 -19.98 14.79
N ARG A 259 -1.96 -20.80 14.28
CA ARG A 259 -1.08 -21.64 15.10
C ARG A 259 -0.17 -20.81 16.00
N VAL A 260 0.45 -19.76 15.46
CA VAL A 260 1.29 -18.83 16.21
C VAL A 260 0.48 -18.18 17.34
N ILE A 261 -0.69 -17.62 17.03
CA ILE A 261 -1.58 -16.99 18.01
C ILE A 261 -2.06 -18.00 19.07
N GLY A 262 -2.49 -19.18 18.63
CA GLY A 262 -2.98 -20.26 19.48
C GLY A 262 -1.94 -20.76 20.48
N ALA A 263 -0.68 -20.89 20.04
CA ALA A 263 0.43 -21.35 20.88
C ALA A 263 1.10 -20.22 21.69
N HIS A 264 0.74 -18.96 21.45
CA HIS A 264 1.39 -17.81 22.07
C HIS A 264 1.06 -17.68 23.56
N ASN A 265 2.06 -17.28 24.35
CA ASN A 265 1.86 -16.88 25.74
C ASN A 265 1.34 -15.43 25.79
N ALA A 266 0.06 -15.26 26.09
CA ALA A 266 -0.60 -13.95 26.11
C ALA A 266 0.02 -12.93 27.10
N SER A 267 0.81 -13.36 28.10
CA SER A 267 1.53 -12.44 28.99
C SER A 267 2.77 -11.79 28.35
N THR A 268 3.24 -12.30 27.23
CA THR A 268 4.34 -11.70 26.43
C THR A 268 3.74 -10.97 25.24
N PRO A 269 4.13 -9.72 24.93
CA PRO A 269 3.61 -9.04 23.75
C PRO A 269 4.07 -9.75 22.46
N LEU A 270 3.16 -9.85 21.49
CA LEU A 270 3.39 -10.52 20.21
C LEU A 270 3.54 -9.44 19.14
N PHE A 271 4.52 -9.57 18.25
CA PHE A 271 4.51 -8.89 16.97
C PHE A 271 4.39 -9.95 15.87
N LEU A 272 3.26 -9.99 15.18
CA LEU A 272 3.04 -10.88 14.04
C LEU A 272 2.99 -10.02 12.77
N TYR A 273 4.01 -10.17 11.93
CA TYR A 273 4.02 -9.63 10.58
C TYR A 273 3.50 -10.69 9.61
N LEU A 274 2.24 -10.56 9.19
CA LEU A 274 1.57 -11.46 8.26
C LEU A 274 1.61 -10.83 6.87
N ALA A 275 2.65 -11.16 6.11
CA ALA A 275 2.92 -10.61 4.78
C ALA A 275 2.41 -11.55 3.70
N HIS A 276 1.12 -11.49 3.40
CA HIS A 276 0.52 -12.31 2.35
C HIS A 276 1.21 -12.05 1.00
N VAL A 277 1.24 -13.07 0.15
CA VAL A 277 1.52 -12.91 -1.29
C VAL A 277 0.27 -12.51 -2.07
N ALA A 278 -0.93 -12.69 -1.48
CA ALA A 278 -2.19 -12.29 -2.08
C ALA A 278 -2.39 -10.76 -2.09
N PRO A 279 -2.96 -10.18 -3.17
CA PRO A 279 -3.32 -10.78 -4.46
C PRO A 279 -2.27 -10.64 -5.60
N HIS A 280 -0.97 -10.65 -5.32
CA HIS A 280 0.09 -10.53 -6.32
C HIS A 280 0.05 -11.67 -7.33
N SER A 281 0.48 -11.40 -8.55
CA SER A 281 0.58 -12.44 -9.57
C SER A 281 1.55 -13.57 -9.17
N GLY A 282 1.17 -14.82 -9.45
CA GLY A 282 2.05 -15.98 -9.35
C GLY A 282 3.04 -16.06 -10.52
N ASN A 283 3.34 -17.28 -10.96
CA ASN A 283 4.27 -17.50 -12.07
C ASN A 283 3.62 -17.19 -13.44
N PRO A 284 4.41 -16.90 -14.49
CA PRO A 284 3.88 -16.54 -15.81
C PRO A 284 2.95 -17.57 -16.46
N TYR A 285 3.07 -18.85 -16.10
CA TYR A 285 2.20 -19.92 -16.59
C TYR A 285 0.85 -19.98 -15.87
N ASN A 286 0.75 -19.37 -14.68
CA ASN A 286 -0.47 -19.31 -13.88
C ASN A 286 -0.47 -18.03 -13.05
N PRO A 287 -0.78 -16.86 -13.64
CA PRO A 287 -0.55 -15.57 -13.00
C PRO A 287 -1.53 -15.26 -11.87
N LEU A 288 -2.78 -15.71 -11.92
CA LEU A 288 -3.77 -15.43 -10.86
C LEU A 288 -4.34 -16.74 -10.29
N PRO A 289 -3.50 -17.61 -9.69
CA PRO A 289 -3.93 -18.89 -9.16
C PRO A 289 -4.97 -18.68 -8.05
N ALA A 290 -6.11 -19.35 -8.18
CA ALA A 290 -7.19 -19.33 -7.21
C ALA A 290 -7.96 -20.66 -7.32
N HIS A 291 -8.66 -21.07 -6.28
CA HIS A 291 -9.53 -22.24 -6.36
C HIS A 291 -10.74 -21.96 -7.25
N ASP A 292 -11.11 -22.92 -8.09
CA ASP A 292 -12.25 -22.79 -9.00
C ASP A 292 -13.57 -22.49 -8.27
N GLU A 293 -13.76 -23.04 -7.06
CA GLU A 293 -14.93 -22.76 -6.22
C GLU A 293 -15.03 -21.30 -5.81
N ASP A 294 -13.90 -20.63 -5.54
CA ASP A 294 -13.89 -19.22 -5.18
C ASP A 294 -14.08 -18.35 -6.40
N VAL A 295 -13.46 -18.71 -7.54
CA VAL A 295 -13.69 -18.03 -8.82
C VAL A 295 -15.17 -18.08 -9.18
N ALA A 296 -15.84 -19.21 -8.96
CA ALA A 296 -17.28 -19.36 -9.23
C ALA A 296 -18.18 -18.45 -8.37
N LYS A 297 -17.75 -18.06 -7.15
CA LYS A 297 -18.51 -17.12 -6.29
C LYS A 297 -18.59 -15.70 -6.86
N HIS A 298 -17.73 -15.36 -7.81
CA HIS A 298 -17.61 -14.03 -8.42
C HIS A 298 -18.08 -14.00 -9.89
N ASP A 299 -19.01 -14.87 -10.26
CA ASP A 299 -19.58 -15.00 -11.61
C ASP A 299 -20.13 -13.69 -12.20
N ILE A 300 -20.60 -12.77 -11.34
CA ILE A 300 -21.04 -11.42 -11.71
C ILE A 300 -19.94 -10.58 -12.38
N ILE A 301 -18.67 -10.90 -12.18
CA ILE A 301 -17.53 -10.23 -12.81
C ILE A 301 -17.31 -10.88 -14.20
N PRO A 302 -17.58 -10.19 -15.32
CA PRO A 302 -17.48 -10.80 -16.65
C PRO A 302 -16.02 -11.07 -17.06
N ASN A 303 -15.10 -10.19 -16.69
CA ASN A 303 -13.68 -10.37 -16.98
C ASN A 303 -13.11 -11.52 -16.12
N TYR A 304 -12.68 -12.59 -16.78
CA TYR A 304 -12.20 -13.79 -16.11
C TYR A 304 -10.95 -13.56 -15.26
N GLN A 305 -10.00 -12.72 -15.68
CA GLN A 305 -8.80 -12.42 -14.87
C GLN A 305 -9.18 -11.64 -13.61
N ARG A 306 -10.07 -10.63 -13.74
CA ARG A 306 -10.61 -9.90 -12.58
C ARG A 306 -11.37 -10.82 -11.63
N ARG A 307 -12.08 -11.82 -12.16
CA ARG A 307 -12.78 -12.84 -11.36
C ARG A 307 -11.81 -13.70 -10.55
N ARG A 308 -10.70 -14.13 -11.16
CA ARG A 308 -9.62 -14.86 -10.46
C ARG A 308 -8.96 -14.00 -9.39
N TYR A 309 -8.65 -12.74 -9.72
CA TYR A 309 -8.14 -11.77 -8.77
C TYR A 309 -9.10 -11.57 -7.58
N ALA A 310 -10.41 -11.41 -7.85
CA ALA A 310 -11.43 -11.28 -6.81
C ALA A 310 -11.46 -12.49 -5.87
N ALA A 311 -11.30 -13.70 -6.39
CA ALA A 311 -11.19 -14.91 -5.58
C ALA A 311 -9.95 -14.92 -4.67
N MET A 312 -8.81 -14.39 -5.14
CA MET A 312 -7.60 -14.24 -4.32
C MET A 312 -7.81 -13.24 -3.19
N VAL A 313 -8.45 -12.10 -3.47
CA VAL A 313 -8.81 -11.08 -2.47
C VAL A 313 -9.85 -11.61 -1.48
N HIS A 314 -10.84 -12.38 -1.94
CA HIS A 314 -11.82 -13.04 -1.07
C HIS A 314 -11.14 -13.96 -0.05
N ARG A 315 -10.17 -14.79 -0.48
CA ARG A 315 -9.38 -15.63 0.44
C ARG A 315 -8.51 -14.83 1.40
N LEU A 316 -7.97 -13.69 0.95
CA LEU A 316 -7.25 -12.76 1.84
C LEU A 316 -8.19 -12.18 2.92
N ASP A 317 -9.41 -11.80 2.56
CA ASP A 317 -10.42 -11.33 3.53
C ASP A 317 -10.80 -12.42 4.54
N GLU A 318 -10.99 -13.67 4.08
CA GLU A 318 -11.22 -14.82 4.97
C GLU A 318 -10.05 -15.03 5.96
N SER A 319 -8.81 -14.90 5.49
CA SER A 319 -7.60 -14.96 6.34
C SER A 319 -7.65 -13.92 7.46
N VAL A 320 -7.95 -12.66 7.12
CA VAL A 320 -8.08 -11.56 8.09
C VAL A 320 -9.12 -11.90 9.15
N GLY A 321 -10.31 -12.35 8.74
CA GLY A 321 -11.37 -12.77 9.65
C GLY A 321 -10.94 -13.87 10.62
N ARG A 322 -10.24 -14.89 10.11
CA ARG A 322 -9.71 -16.02 10.88
C ARG A 322 -8.64 -15.59 11.89
N VAL A 323 -7.71 -14.73 11.50
CA VAL A 323 -6.67 -14.18 12.39
C VAL A 323 -7.28 -13.37 13.53
N VAL A 324 -8.26 -12.50 13.24
CA VAL A 324 -8.97 -11.70 14.25
C VAL A 324 -9.73 -12.61 15.22
N GLU A 325 -10.42 -13.63 14.70
CA GLU A 325 -11.12 -14.62 15.52
C GLU A 325 -10.16 -15.43 16.41
N ALA A 326 -8.98 -15.79 15.91
CA ALA A 326 -7.95 -16.47 16.70
C ALA A 326 -7.48 -15.60 17.88
N LEU A 327 -7.22 -14.31 17.65
CA LEU A 327 -6.90 -13.35 18.72
C LEU A 327 -8.02 -13.25 19.75
N ARG A 328 -9.29 -13.24 19.29
CA ARG A 328 -10.46 -13.19 20.17
C ARG A 328 -10.56 -14.43 21.05
N ARG A 329 -10.43 -15.63 20.47
CA ARG A 329 -10.47 -16.93 21.19
C ARG A 329 -9.36 -17.05 22.23
N ARG A 330 -8.21 -16.44 21.97
CA ARG A 330 -7.07 -16.39 22.90
C ARG A 330 -7.14 -15.23 23.91
N ASN A 331 -8.22 -14.45 23.92
CA ASN A 331 -8.39 -13.26 24.76
C ASN A 331 -7.31 -12.19 24.56
N MET A 332 -6.64 -12.18 23.40
CA MET A 332 -5.58 -11.23 23.05
C MET A 332 -6.15 -9.96 22.38
N LEU A 333 -7.31 -10.08 21.72
CA LEU A 333 -7.87 -9.04 20.86
C LEU A 333 -8.12 -7.70 21.58
N ARG A 334 -8.56 -7.71 22.84
CA ARG A 334 -8.86 -6.49 23.61
C ARG A 334 -7.63 -5.60 23.86
N ASN A 335 -6.43 -6.17 23.80
CA ASN A 335 -5.17 -5.46 23.94
C ASN A 335 -4.30 -5.67 22.68
N SER A 336 -4.91 -5.55 21.50
CA SER A 336 -4.22 -5.69 20.21
C SER A 336 -4.30 -4.41 19.37
N VAL A 337 -3.25 -4.15 18.62
CA VAL A 337 -3.17 -3.18 17.53
C VAL A 337 -3.07 -3.97 16.23
N ILE A 338 -4.06 -3.83 15.36
CA ILE A 338 -4.10 -4.49 14.06
C ILE A 338 -3.95 -3.43 12.98
N VAL A 339 -2.91 -3.57 12.17
CA VAL A 339 -2.69 -2.76 10.98
C VAL A 339 -2.93 -3.65 9.77
N PHE A 340 -3.71 -3.16 8.81
CA PHE A 340 -3.74 -3.74 7.47
C PHE A 340 -3.29 -2.68 6.46
N SER A 341 -2.43 -3.08 5.53
CA SER A 341 -1.86 -2.23 4.49
C SER A 341 -1.68 -3.04 3.22
N THR A 342 -1.84 -2.43 2.05
CA THR A 342 -1.17 -2.90 0.82
C THR A 342 0.30 -2.50 0.84
N ASP A 343 1.16 -3.14 0.04
CA ASP A 343 2.56 -2.69 -0.14
C ASP A 343 2.75 -1.73 -1.32
N ASN A 344 1.84 -1.70 -2.28
CA ASN A 344 1.81 -0.73 -3.38
C ASN A 344 0.41 -0.64 -3.97
N GLY A 345 0.22 0.30 -4.89
CA GLY A 345 -0.96 0.35 -5.74
C GLY A 345 -1.14 -0.91 -6.58
N GLY A 346 -2.37 -1.14 -7.03
CA GLY A 346 -2.73 -2.31 -7.83
C GLY A 346 -2.16 -2.24 -9.25
N PRO A 347 -1.70 -3.34 -9.85
CA PRO A 347 -1.35 -3.44 -11.27
C PRO A 347 -2.59 -3.52 -12.19
N ALA A 348 -3.34 -2.43 -12.28
CA ALA A 348 -4.68 -2.42 -12.87
C ALA A 348 -4.77 -2.60 -14.40
N GLU A 349 -3.67 -2.39 -15.14
CA GLU A 349 -3.61 -2.53 -16.61
C GLU A 349 -2.56 -3.57 -17.03
N GLY A 350 -2.63 -4.75 -16.42
CA GLY A 350 -1.87 -5.92 -16.87
C GLY A 350 -0.38 -5.90 -16.57
N PHE A 351 0.14 -4.94 -15.80
CA PHE A 351 1.48 -5.06 -15.21
C PHE A 351 1.56 -6.40 -14.45
N ASN A 352 2.55 -7.24 -14.75
CA ASN A 352 2.65 -8.62 -14.24
C ASN A 352 1.39 -9.50 -14.47
N ILE A 353 0.60 -9.26 -15.53
CA ILE A 353 -0.57 -10.07 -15.90
C ILE A 353 -1.59 -10.17 -14.73
N ASN A 354 -1.81 -9.04 -14.06
CA ASN A 354 -2.74 -8.93 -12.96
C ASN A 354 -4.04 -8.21 -13.39
N ALA A 355 -5.02 -8.10 -12.50
CA ALA A 355 -6.33 -7.50 -12.76
C ALA A 355 -6.85 -6.71 -11.55
N ALA A 356 -5.96 -6.05 -10.81
CA ALA A 356 -6.30 -5.13 -9.72
C ALA A 356 -7.07 -3.89 -10.21
N SER A 357 -7.51 -3.02 -9.30
CA SER A 357 -8.11 -1.72 -9.67
C SER A 357 -7.72 -0.63 -8.67
N ASN A 358 -7.30 0.53 -9.19
CA ASN A 358 -7.04 1.73 -8.38
C ASN A 358 -8.08 2.82 -8.60
N TRP A 359 -9.15 2.53 -9.35
CA TRP A 359 -10.13 3.53 -9.72
C TRP A 359 -10.67 4.28 -8.48
N PRO A 360 -10.77 5.62 -8.51
CA PRO A 360 -10.57 6.51 -9.66
C PRO A 360 -9.18 7.17 -9.70
N LEU A 361 -8.20 6.63 -8.97
CA LEU A 361 -6.85 7.19 -8.92
C LEU A 361 -6.08 6.93 -10.23
N ARG A 362 -5.19 7.86 -10.58
CA ARG A 362 -4.33 7.76 -11.77
C ARG A 362 -3.21 6.76 -11.53
N GLY A 363 -2.84 6.00 -12.55
CA GLY A 363 -1.71 5.08 -12.57
C GLY A 363 -1.93 3.74 -11.89
N VAL A 364 -0.87 2.94 -11.93
CA VAL A 364 -0.83 1.57 -11.41
C VAL A 364 0.43 1.34 -10.58
N LYS A 365 0.59 0.12 -10.04
CA LYS A 365 1.87 -0.38 -9.52
C LYS A 365 3.05 0.13 -10.35
N HIS A 366 4.15 0.46 -9.67
CA HIS A 366 5.40 0.98 -10.22
C HIS A 366 5.37 2.47 -10.63
N THR A 367 4.20 3.08 -10.82
CA THR A 367 4.09 4.51 -11.12
C THR A 367 4.04 5.37 -9.85
N LEU A 368 4.44 6.66 -9.94
CA LEU A 368 4.36 7.60 -8.81
C LEU A 368 3.05 8.41 -8.75
N TRP A 369 2.07 8.04 -9.57
CA TRP A 369 0.70 8.56 -9.50
C TRP A 369 -0.02 8.04 -8.27
N GLU A 370 -1.09 8.69 -7.84
CA GLU A 370 -1.84 8.32 -6.62
C GLU A 370 -2.25 6.84 -6.63
N GLY A 371 -2.64 6.27 -7.78
CA GLY A 371 -3.00 4.87 -7.91
C GLY A 371 -1.83 3.90 -7.77
N GLY A 372 -0.58 4.35 -7.84
CA GLY A 372 0.62 3.56 -7.56
C GLY A 372 1.12 3.65 -6.12
N VAL A 373 0.88 4.79 -5.44
CA VAL A 373 1.50 5.09 -4.13
C VAL A 373 0.51 5.34 -2.99
N ARG A 374 -0.75 5.69 -3.26
CA ARG A 374 -1.78 5.84 -2.23
C ARG A 374 -2.34 4.46 -1.88
N GLY A 375 -2.03 3.98 -0.69
CA GLY A 375 -2.26 2.59 -0.30
C GLY A 375 -3.61 2.37 0.36
N ALA A 376 -4.30 1.27 0.03
CA ALA A 376 -5.40 0.78 0.85
C ALA A 376 -4.88 0.36 2.22
N GLY A 377 -5.40 0.96 3.30
CA GLY A 377 -4.93 0.69 4.65
C GLY A 377 -5.93 1.06 5.74
N LEU A 378 -5.83 0.36 6.87
CA LEU A 378 -6.64 0.58 8.06
C LEU A 378 -5.83 0.35 9.34
N LEU A 379 -6.27 1.00 10.42
CA LEU A 379 -5.79 0.76 11.78
C LEU A 379 -6.97 0.40 12.68
N TRP A 380 -6.93 -0.78 13.28
CA TRP A 380 -7.95 -1.23 14.23
C TRP A 380 -7.32 -1.50 15.60
N SER A 381 -7.91 -0.91 16.65
CA SER A 381 -7.57 -1.26 18.02
C SER A 381 -8.64 -0.75 19.00
N PRO A 382 -9.03 -1.53 20.02
CA PRO A 382 -9.83 -1.03 21.14
C PRO A 382 -9.10 0.00 22.00
N LEU A 383 -7.80 0.21 21.76
CA LEU A 383 -6.96 1.17 22.49
C LEU A 383 -6.97 2.58 21.89
N LEU A 384 -7.56 2.74 20.70
CA LEU A 384 -7.78 4.06 20.09
C LEU A 384 -8.78 4.85 20.92
N ALA A 385 -8.51 6.15 21.11
CA ALA A 385 -9.43 7.02 21.83
C ALA A 385 -10.66 7.39 20.98
N ARG A 386 -10.50 7.50 19.65
CA ARG A 386 -11.56 7.87 18.70
C ARG A 386 -11.65 6.91 17.51
N PRO A 387 -11.98 5.62 17.70
CA PRO A 387 -12.18 4.69 16.58
C PRO A 387 -13.47 5.02 15.81
N GLY A 388 -13.69 4.34 14.69
CA GLY A 388 -14.90 4.45 13.86
C GLY A 388 -14.92 5.72 13.00
N ARG A 389 -13.81 6.02 12.29
CA ARG A 389 -13.70 7.23 11.46
C ARG A 389 -12.80 7.07 10.24
N VAL A 390 -12.93 8.02 9.32
CA VAL A 390 -12.00 8.20 8.20
C VAL A 390 -10.85 9.12 8.66
N SER A 391 -9.64 8.59 8.69
CA SER A 391 -8.41 9.32 9.02
C SER A 391 -7.92 10.10 7.80
N ARG A 392 -7.68 11.40 7.96
CA ARG A 392 -7.14 12.31 6.92
C ARG A 392 -5.71 12.78 7.20
N GLN A 393 -5.15 12.36 8.32
CA GLN A 393 -3.77 12.57 8.72
C GLN A 393 -2.84 12.05 7.61
N LEU A 394 -1.94 12.91 7.12
CA LEU A 394 -0.93 12.51 6.13
C LEU A 394 0.01 11.48 6.76
N MET A 395 0.13 10.32 6.11
CA MET A 395 0.93 9.20 6.59
C MET A 395 1.70 8.55 5.44
N HIS A 396 2.90 8.07 5.74
CA HIS A 396 3.69 7.23 4.85
C HIS A 396 4.06 5.93 5.57
N VAL A 397 4.32 4.84 4.84
CA VAL A 397 4.66 3.53 5.41
C VAL A 397 5.88 3.55 6.35
N THR A 398 6.79 4.51 6.18
CA THR A 398 7.92 4.75 7.11
C THR A 398 7.46 5.10 8.52
N ASP A 399 6.26 5.65 8.70
CA ASP A 399 5.72 6.09 9.99
C ASP A 399 5.34 4.94 10.90
N TRP A 400 5.12 3.74 10.34
CA TRP A 400 4.76 2.58 11.14
C TRP A 400 5.83 2.19 12.14
N LEU A 401 7.12 2.33 11.80
CA LEU A 401 8.18 1.99 12.74
C LEU A 401 8.10 2.84 14.02
N PRO A 402 8.19 4.18 13.98
CA PRO A 402 8.11 4.99 15.18
C PRO A 402 6.74 4.92 15.86
N THR A 403 5.65 4.83 15.08
CA THR A 403 4.27 4.76 15.61
C THR A 403 4.03 3.47 16.40
N LEU A 404 4.43 2.32 15.86
CA LEU A 404 4.28 1.03 16.55
C LEU A 404 5.28 0.88 17.70
N TYR A 405 6.47 1.49 17.59
CA TYR A 405 7.42 1.55 18.68
C TYR A 405 6.86 2.34 19.88
N ARG A 406 6.17 3.48 19.63
CA ARG A 406 5.43 4.20 20.67
C ARG A 406 4.30 3.38 21.27
N ALA A 407 3.49 2.71 20.44
CA ALA A 407 2.41 1.84 20.91
C ALA A 407 2.94 0.68 21.79
N ALA A 408 4.17 0.22 21.52
CA ALA A 408 4.91 -0.76 22.31
C ALA A 408 5.55 -0.20 23.60
N GLY A 409 5.29 1.07 23.93
CA GLY A 409 5.85 1.77 25.08
C GLY A 409 7.32 2.17 24.92
N GLY A 410 7.83 2.18 23.69
CA GLY A 410 9.14 2.75 23.36
C GLY A 410 9.05 4.27 23.21
N ASP A 411 10.20 4.93 23.33
CA ASP A 411 10.34 6.36 23.03
C ASP A 411 10.82 6.55 21.58
N PRO A 412 9.99 7.09 20.66
CA PRO A 412 10.41 7.34 19.28
C PRO A 412 11.67 8.19 19.16
N GLY A 413 11.96 9.08 20.13
CA GLY A 413 13.19 9.89 20.15
C GLY A 413 14.47 9.08 20.36
N ALA A 414 14.36 7.83 20.82
CA ALA A 414 15.49 6.91 20.97
C ALA A 414 15.80 6.09 19.70
N LEU A 415 14.98 6.21 18.66
CA LEU A 415 15.25 5.58 17.37
C LEU A 415 16.41 6.33 16.67
N PRO A 416 17.24 5.63 15.86
CA PRO A 416 18.25 6.30 15.06
C PRO A 416 17.60 7.26 14.06
N ALA A 417 18.40 8.06 13.35
CA ALA A 417 17.89 8.92 12.30
C ALA A 417 17.09 8.10 11.26
N ILE A 418 15.78 8.36 11.21
CA ILE A 418 14.79 7.75 10.34
C ILE A 418 13.95 8.87 9.69
N ASP A 419 13.26 8.54 8.59
CA ASP A 419 12.37 9.47 7.88
C ASP A 419 10.91 9.39 8.36
N GLY A 420 10.59 8.32 9.10
CA GLY A 420 9.30 8.09 9.74
C GLY A 420 9.03 9.09 10.87
N VAL A 421 7.77 9.46 11.01
CA VAL A 421 7.25 10.32 12.07
C VAL A 421 6.29 9.49 12.91
N ASP A 422 6.37 9.63 14.24
CA ASP A 422 5.38 9.02 15.13
C ASP A 422 4.02 9.73 14.99
N LEU A 423 3.00 8.93 14.67
CA LEU A 423 1.63 9.39 14.46
C LEU A 423 0.63 8.78 15.45
N TRP A 424 1.08 8.09 16.50
CA TRP A 424 0.16 7.38 17.40
C TRP A 424 -0.90 8.31 18.00
N ASP A 425 -0.50 9.49 18.48
CA ASP A 425 -1.45 10.42 19.10
C ASP A 425 -2.35 11.09 18.05
N ALA A 426 -1.81 11.41 16.87
CA ALA A 426 -2.60 11.94 15.75
C ALA A 426 -3.71 10.95 15.32
N LEU A 427 -3.35 9.67 15.20
CA LEU A 427 -4.30 8.60 14.84
C LEU A 427 -5.26 8.25 15.98
N SER A 428 -4.79 8.16 17.23
CA SER A 428 -5.63 7.74 18.36
C SER A 428 -6.63 8.82 18.78
N PHE A 429 -6.21 10.08 18.85
CA PHE A 429 -7.00 11.19 19.39
C PHE A 429 -7.61 12.10 18.33
N ASP A 430 -7.37 11.82 17.05
CA ASP A 430 -7.81 12.63 15.92
C ASP A 430 -7.22 14.06 15.95
N LEU A 431 -5.90 14.11 16.11
CA LEU A 431 -5.12 15.34 16.01
C LEU A 431 -4.52 15.46 14.60
N ASP A 432 -4.05 16.66 14.26
CA ASP A 432 -3.34 16.88 13.00
C ASP A 432 -2.07 16.03 12.90
N SER A 433 -1.72 15.64 11.68
CA SER A 433 -0.49 14.90 11.43
C SER A 433 0.73 15.81 11.63
N ASN A 434 1.73 15.30 12.35
CA ASN A 434 3.05 15.93 12.43
C ASN A 434 3.84 15.79 11.10
N ARG A 435 3.39 14.94 10.18
CA ARG A 435 3.98 14.79 8.85
C ARG A 435 3.40 15.85 7.92
N THR A 436 4.29 16.66 7.35
CA THR A 436 3.93 17.74 6.41
C THR A 436 4.25 17.40 4.95
N SER A 437 5.06 16.37 4.71
CA SER A 437 5.46 15.95 3.37
C SER A 437 5.66 14.44 3.24
N VAL A 438 5.57 13.93 2.01
CA VAL A 438 5.86 12.56 1.62
C VAL A 438 6.69 12.57 0.35
N LEU A 439 7.93 12.09 0.44
CA LEU A 439 8.68 11.68 -0.74
C LEU A 439 8.12 10.33 -1.21
N HIS A 440 7.65 10.27 -2.45
CA HIS A 440 7.13 9.01 -3.02
C HIS A 440 8.27 8.13 -3.52
N ASN A 441 9.17 8.70 -4.32
CA ASN A 441 10.46 8.11 -4.67
C ASN A 441 11.33 9.13 -5.43
N ILE A 442 12.64 8.86 -5.52
CA ILE A 442 13.53 9.42 -6.55
C ILE A 442 14.29 8.25 -7.14
N ASP A 443 14.11 8.01 -8.43
CA ASP A 443 14.80 6.96 -9.17
C ASP A 443 15.49 7.57 -10.38
N ASP A 444 16.80 7.80 -10.25
CA ASP A 444 17.63 8.39 -11.29
C ASP A 444 17.81 7.47 -12.51
N VAL A 445 17.60 6.15 -12.37
CA VAL A 445 17.73 5.20 -13.46
C VAL A 445 16.54 5.31 -14.42
N PHE A 446 15.33 5.43 -13.88
CA PHE A 446 14.15 5.75 -14.69
C PHE A 446 13.98 7.26 -14.95
N GLY A 447 14.71 8.12 -14.23
CA GLY A 447 14.58 9.57 -14.30
C GLY A 447 13.23 10.07 -13.78
N VAL A 448 12.68 9.42 -12.74
CA VAL A 448 11.36 9.71 -12.18
C VAL A 448 11.46 10.15 -10.72
N ALA A 449 10.65 11.13 -10.32
CA ALA A 449 10.55 11.57 -8.94
C ALA A 449 9.16 12.15 -8.63
N ALA A 450 8.71 12.02 -7.38
CA ALA A 450 7.51 12.68 -6.91
C ALA A 450 7.57 12.99 -5.40
N LEU A 451 6.95 14.11 -5.02
CA LEU A 451 6.91 14.63 -3.66
C LEU A 451 5.54 15.29 -3.42
N THR A 452 4.91 14.97 -2.29
CA THR A 452 3.74 15.68 -1.78
C THR A 452 4.14 16.55 -0.59
N VAL A 453 3.72 17.82 -0.57
CA VAL A 453 3.88 18.74 0.58
C VAL A 453 2.57 19.46 0.83
N GLY A 454 1.96 19.21 1.98
CA GLY A 454 0.58 19.61 2.26
C GLY A 454 -0.37 19.08 1.18
N GLN A 455 -1.07 19.98 0.51
CA GLN A 455 -2.01 19.65 -0.57
C GLN A 455 -1.36 19.51 -1.96
N TRP A 456 -0.09 19.87 -2.11
CA TRP A 456 0.56 19.97 -3.43
C TRP A 456 1.41 18.76 -3.71
N LYS A 457 1.25 18.16 -4.89
CA LYS A 457 2.08 17.06 -5.38
C LYS A 457 2.78 17.46 -6.67
N ILE A 458 4.10 17.24 -6.71
CA ILE A 458 4.91 17.35 -7.93
C ILE A 458 5.22 15.94 -8.46
N VAL A 459 5.17 15.77 -9.79
CA VAL A 459 5.61 14.56 -10.49
C VAL A 459 6.52 14.97 -11.65
N THR A 460 7.66 14.29 -11.78
CA THR A 460 8.64 14.51 -12.85
C THR A 460 9.07 13.17 -13.44
N GLY A 461 9.18 13.08 -14.77
CA GLY A 461 9.52 11.83 -15.47
C GLY A 461 8.40 10.78 -15.41
N ALA A 462 8.64 9.62 -15.99
CA ALA A 462 7.70 8.52 -15.97
C ALA A 462 8.42 7.17 -16.04
N THR A 463 7.87 6.17 -15.37
CA THR A 463 8.33 4.79 -15.51
C THR A 463 7.83 4.20 -16.82
N TYR A 464 8.63 3.37 -17.48
CA TYR A 464 8.27 2.71 -18.75
C TYR A 464 7.73 3.68 -19.81
N ASN A 465 8.32 4.87 -19.92
CA ASN A 465 7.94 5.88 -20.91
C ASN A 465 6.43 6.25 -20.86
N GLY A 466 5.82 6.18 -19.68
CA GLY A 466 4.43 6.60 -19.44
C GLY A 466 3.36 5.60 -19.91
N THR A 467 3.72 4.34 -20.18
CA THR A 467 2.75 3.30 -20.58
C THR A 467 1.59 3.15 -19.60
N TRP A 468 1.84 3.37 -18.31
CA TRP A 468 0.86 3.17 -17.24
C TRP A 468 0.42 4.45 -16.53
N ASP A 469 0.46 5.60 -17.21
CA ASP A 469 0.17 6.92 -16.64
C ASP A 469 -1.30 7.36 -16.74
N SER A 470 -2.23 6.46 -17.08
CA SER A 470 -3.67 6.76 -17.26
C SER A 470 -4.53 6.33 -16.06
N TRP A 471 -5.85 6.37 -16.20
CA TRP A 471 -6.83 5.86 -15.24
C TRP A 471 -7.38 4.52 -15.74
N TYR A 472 -7.30 3.50 -14.90
CA TYR A 472 -7.63 2.13 -15.26
C TYR A 472 -8.77 1.60 -14.39
N GLY A 473 -9.74 0.95 -15.04
CA GLY A 473 -10.88 0.31 -14.39
C GLY A 473 -10.62 -1.16 -14.05
N PRO A 474 -11.66 -1.91 -13.65
CA PRO A 474 -13.06 -1.47 -13.54
C PRO A 474 -13.34 -0.63 -12.28
N SER A 475 -14.35 0.25 -12.38
CA SER A 475 -14.87 1.05 -11.24
C SER A 475 -15.65 0.18 -10.24
N GLY A 476 -16.53 -0.69 -10.73
CA GLY A 476 -17.40 -1.50 -9.86
C GLY A 476 -18.42 -0.71 -9.02
N ARG A 477 -18.53 0.62 -9.20
CA ARG A 477 -19.48 1.49 -8.48
C ARG A 477 -20.79 1.73 -9.23
N ASP A 478 -20.71 1.89 -10.55
CA ASP A 478 -21.86 2.23 -11.42
C ASP A 478 -22.27 1.06 -12.33
N ASP A 479 -21.81 -0.14 -12.04
CA ASP A 479 -22.12 -1.32 -12.84
C ASP A 479 -23.47 -1.92 -12.37
N PRO A 480 -24.53 -1.89 -13.21
CA PRO A 480 -25.86 -2.37 -12.84
C PRO A 480 -25.91 -3.88 -12.55
N VAL A 481 -24.85 -4.62 -12.90
CA VAL A 481 -24.71 -6.06 -12.67
C VAL A 481 -23.99 -6.34 -11.34
N VAL A 482 -23.34 -5.36 -10.72
CA VAL A 482 -22.62 -5.54 -9.47
C VAL A 482 -23.60 -5.62 -8.29
N ARG A 483 -23.31 -6.54 -7.35
CA ARG A 483 -24.13 -6.74 -6.15
C ARG A 483 -24.27 -5.44 -5.36
N GLN A 484 -25.43 -5.23 -4.76
CA GLN A 484 -25.57 -4.19 -3.74
C GLN A 484 -24.64 -4.49 -2.57
N TYR A 485 -24.12 -3.43 -1.95
CA TYR A 485 -23.23 -3.55 -0.80
C TYR A 485 -23.98 -4.18 0.39
N ASP A 486 -23.47 -5.31 0.88
CA ASP A 486 -24.11 -6.09 1.93
C ASP A 486 -23.54 -5.76 3.32
N VAL A 487 -24.16 -4.79 3.99
CA VAL A 487 -23.81 -4.38 5.37
C VAL A 487 -24.00 -5.51 6.38
N ALA A 488 -24.98 -6.40 6.18
CA ALA A 488 -25.20 -7.51 7.09
C ALA A 488 -24.02 -8.50 7.06
N SER A 489 -23.41 -8.70 5.88
CA SER A 489 -22.18 -9.50 5.76
C SER A 489 -21.01 -8.89 6.54
N VAL A 490 -20.86 -7.56 6.54
CA VAL A 490 -19.81 -6.84 7.28
C VAL A 490 -19.98 -7.05 8.79
N VAL A 491 -21.16 -6.75 9.32
CA VAL A 491 -21.48 -6.92 10.75
C VAL A 491 -21.41 -8.40 11.18
N GLY A 492 -21.87 -9.30 10.31
CA GLY A 492 -21.93 -10.73 10.55
C GLY A 492 -20.61 -11.49 10.32
N SER A 493 -19.58 -10.83 9.77
CA SER A 493 -18.27 -11.42 9.50
C SER A 493 -17.55 -11.85 10.79
N LEU A 494 -16.48 -12.64 10.66
CA LEU A 494 -15.67 -13.06 11.82
C LEU A 494 -15.06 -11.84 12.50
N ALA A 495 -14.49 -10.92 11.72
CA ALA A 495 -13.92 -9.68 12.25
C ALA A 495 -15.01 -8.77 12.84
N GLY A 496 -16.19 -8.64 12.22
CA GLY A 496 -17.30 -7.82 12.73
C GLY A 496 -17.82 -8.29 14.08
N LYS A 497 -18.08 -9.60 14.21
CA LYS A 497 -18.45 -10.22 15.49
C LYS A 497 -17.37 -10.02 16.56
N ALA A 498 -16.10 -10.15 16.17
CA ALA A 498 -14.98 -9.99 17.07
C ALA A 498 -14.76 -8.53 17.53
N ALA A 499 -14.94 -7.58 16.63
CA ALA A 499 -14.90 -6.15 16.91
C ALA A 499 -15.98 -5.74 17.91
N LEU A 500 -17.23 -6.15 17.67
CA LEU A 500 -18.35 -5.94 18.59
C LEU A 500 -18.06 -6.56 19.98
N ALA A 501 -17.54 -7.79 20.03
CA ALA A 501 -17.15 -8.43 21.27
C ALA A 501 -16.02 -7.69 22.01
N ALA A 502 -15.11 -7.05 21.28
CA ALA A 502 -14.02 -6.24 21.83
C ALA A 502 -14.51 -4.85 22.32
N GLY A 503 -15.74 -4.45 22.00
CA GLY A 503 -16.36 -3.19 22.44
C GLY A 503 -16.23 -2.04 21.44
N THR A 504 -15.82 -2.30 20.19
CA THR A 504 -15.77 -1.29 19.14
C THR A 504 -17.11 -1.26 18.39
N PRO A 505 -17.79 -0.10 18.27
CA PRO A 505 -19.07 0.01 17.55
C PRO A 505 -18.95 -0.37 16.07
N LEU A 506 -19.98 -1.06 15.56
CA LEU A 506 -20.12 -1.40 14.14
C LEU A 506 -21.61 -1.51 13.79
N THR A 507 -22.27 -0.36 13.63
CA THR A 507 -23.69 -0.28 13.27
C THR A 507 -23.87 -0.06 11.76
N PRO A 508 -25.03 -0.42 11.18
CA PRO A 508 -25.29 -0.15 9.77
C PRO A 508 -25.13 1.32 9.36
N ASP A 509 -25.59 2.26 10.20
CA ASP A 509 -25.47 3.70 9.91
C ASP A 509 -24.01 4.16 9.90
N LEU A 510 -23.18 3.63 10.82
CA LEU A 510 -21.76 3.91 10.84
C LEU A 510 -21.07 3.37 9.58
N VAL A 511 -21.41 2.14 9.18
CA VAL A 511 -20.88 1.52 7.96
C VAL A 511 -21.19 2.39 6.74
N TRP A 512 -22.45 2.79 6.54
CA TRP A 512 -22.83 3.61 5.39
C TRP A 512 -22.17 5.00 5.41
N GLY A 513 -22.21 5.69 6.54
CA GLY A 513 -21.65 7.03 6.65
C GLY A 513 -20.13 7.06 6.44
N LEU A 514 -19.40 6.09 7.00
CA LEU A 514 -17.95 6.02 6.80
C LEU A 514 -17.57 5.59 5.40
N ARG A 515 -18.34 4.68 4.79
CA ARG A 515 -18.11 4.25 3.41
C ARG A 515 -18.22 5.44 2.45
N GLU A 516 -19.28 6.24 2.58
CA GLU A 516 -19.48 7.47 1.79
C GLU A 516 -18.34 8.48 2.01
N LEU A 517 -17.92 8.70 3.26
CA LEU A 517 -16.84 9.63 3.60
C LEU A 517 -15.44 9.17 3.12
N ALA A 518 -15.25 7.86 2.95
CA ALA A 518 -14.00 7.28 2.51
C ALA A 518 -13.84 7.29 0.98
N GLU A 519 -14.94 7.41 0.23
CA GLU A 519 -14.87 7.44 -1.22
C GLU A 519 -14.07 8.63 -1.75
N VAL A 520 -13.29 8.37 -2.80
CA VAL A 520 -12.52 9.41 -3.48
C VAL A 520 -13.39 10.06 -4.55
N ASN A 521 -13.69 11.35 -4.37
CA ASN A 521 -14.30 12.18 -5.41
C ASN A 521 -13.21 12.95 -6.15
N CYS A 522 -13.12 12.75 -7.48
CA CYS A 522 -12.12 13.40 -8.33
C CYS A 522 -12.36 14.88 -8.60
N GLY A 523 -13.38 15.51 -8.00
CA GLY A 523 -13.69 16.92 -8.19
C GLY A 523 -14.15 17.21 -9.62
N ALA A 524 -15.45 17.06 -9.88
CA ALA A 524 -16.09 17.60 -11.08
C ALA A 524 -16.92 18.83 -10.68
N GLU A 525 -16.71 19.96 -11.36
CA GLU A 525 -17.76 20.99 -11.41
C GLU A 525 -18.99 20.50 -12.20
N ASP A 526 -18.88 19.38 -12.95
CA ASP A 526 -19.92 18.93 -13.89
C ASP A 526 -20.41 17.47 -13.73
N GLY A 527 -20.19 16.83 -12.57
CA GLY A 527 -20.83 15.53 -12.27
C GLY A 527 -20.43 14.33 -13.14
N ASP A 528 -19.40 14.47 -13.99
CA ASP A 528 -18.86 13.35 -14.76
C ASP A 528 -17.59 12.78 -14.09
N HIS A 529 -17.77 11.70 -13.31
CA HIS A 529 -16.69 10.94 -12.70
C HIS A 529 -15.83 10.15 -13.71
N THR A 530 -16.20 10.19 -15.00
CA THR A 530 -15.57 9.42 -16.09
C THR A 530 -14.85 10.26 -17.13
N GLY A 531 -14.80 11.59 -16.95
CA GLY A 531 -14.20 12.49 -17.94
C GLY A 531 -12.73 12.15 -18.27
N PRO A 532 -12.28 12.28 -19.52
CA PRO A 532 -10.86 12.12 -19.87
C PRO A 532 -9.98 13.18 -19.19
N GLU A 533 -8.66 12.98 -19.19
CA GLU A 533 -7.69 14.01 -18.81
C GLU A 533 -8.05 15.34 -19.48
N VAL A 534 -7.93 16.45 -18.76
CA VAL A 534 -8.21 17.77 -19.34
C VAL A 534 -7.29 17.99 -20.53
N SER A 535 -7.84 17.94 -21.74
CA SER A 535 -7.07 18.15 -22.96
C SER A 535 -6.47 19.57 -23.03
N GLY A 536 -5.37 19.72 -23.77
CA GLY A 536 -4.73 21.03 -23.98
C GLY A 536 -3.70 21.40 -22.90
N PRO A 537 -3.55 22.70 -22.53
CA PRO A 537 -2.48 23.18 -21.66
C PRO A 537 -2.50 22.63 -20.21
N ALA A 538 -3.60 22.02 -19.80
CA ALA A 538 -3.80 21.42 -18.48
C ALA A 538 -3.48 19.92 -18.44
N ALA A 539 -3.14 19.30 -19.57
CA ALA A 539 -2.68 17.92 -19.63
C ALA A 539 -1.28 17.79 -19.00
N CYS A 540 -1.04 16.72 -18.25
CA CYS A 540 0.27 16.44 -17.70
C CYS A 540 1.09 15.58 -18.67
N LYS A 541 2.31 16.04 -18.99
CA LYS A 541 3.28 15.29 -19.82
C LYS A 541 4.61 15.24 -19.08
N PRO A 542 4.76 14.33 -18.10
CA PRO A 542 5.85 14.40 -17.13
C PRO A 542 7.23 14.08 -17.73
N LEU A 543 7.26 13.44 -18.92
CA LEU A 543 8.46 13.25 -19.74
C LEU A 543 8.96 14.55 -20.40
N LEU A 544 8.10 15.56 -20.55
CA LEU A 544 8.45 16.84 -21.16
C LEU A 544 8.74 17.92 -20.10
N ALA A 545 7.90 17.98 -19.06
CA ALA A 545 8.04 18.96 -17.99
C ALA A 545 7.38 18.46 -16.70
N PRO A 546 7.86 18.91 -15.52
CA PRO A 546 7.21 18.64 -14.24
C PRO A 546 5.73 19.00 -14.20
N CYS A 547 4.92 18.15 -13.58
CA CYS A 547 3.51 18.41 -13.32
C CYS A 547 3.27 18.75 -11.86
N LEU A 548 2.22 19.53 -11.60
CA LEU A 548 1.84 19.97 -10.26
C LEU A 548 0.33 19.76 -10.08
N PHE A 549 -0.08 19.13 -8.97
CA PHE A 549 -1.47 18.87 -8.64
C PHE A 549 -1.81 19.37 -7.24
N ASN A 550 -3.06 19.76 -7.02
CA ASN A 550 -3.62 19.91 -5.68
C ASN A 550 -4.39 18.64 -5.33
N VAL A 551 -3.75 17.69 -4.66
CA VAL A 551 -4.32 16.36 -4.37
C VAL A 551 -5.43 16.38 -3.32
N ALA A 552 -5.62 17.49 -2.61
CA ALA A 552 -6.75 17.63 -1.69
C ALA A 552 -8.07 17.87 -2.44
N THR A 553 -8.03 18.57 -3.58
CA THR A 553 -9.21 18.89 -4.39
C THR A 553 -9.28 18.12 -5.72
N ASP A 554 -8.13 17.63 -6.20
CA ASP A 554 -7.97 16.79 -7.39
C ASP A 554 -7.14 15.54 -7.01
N PRO A 555 -7.70 14.64 -6.19
CA PRO A 555 -7.02 13.41 -5.76
C PRO A 555 -6.77 12.43 -6.91
N CYS A 556 -7.31 12.70 -8.10
CA CYS A 556 -7.19 11.86 -9.27
C CYS A 556 -6.19 12.42 -10.28
N GLU A 557 -5.51 13.53 -9.98
CA GLU A 557 -4.42 14.10 -10.79
C GLU A 557 -4.84 14.42 -12.24
N ARG A 558 -6.05 14.97 -12.40
CA ARG A 558 -6.67 15.26 -13.70
C ARG A 558 -6.26 16.61 -14.28
N ARG A 559 -5.87 17.58 -13.44
CA ARG A 559 -5.59 18.95 -13.86
C ARG A 559 -4.18 19.37 -13.46
N ASN A 560 -3.29 19.48 -14.44
CA ASN A 560 -1.96 20.03 -14.21
C ASN A 560 -2.03 21.55 -13.95
N LEU A 561 -1.48 21.96 -12.80
CA LEU A 561 -1.47 23.32 -12.30
C LEU A 561 -0.10 24.00 -12.38
N ALA A 562 0.89 23.35 -12.99
CA ALA A 562 2.28 23.83 -13.09
C ALA A 562 2.40 25.25 -13.66
N ASN A 563 1.67 25.55 -14.74
CA ASN A 563 1.68 26.87 -15.39
C ASN A 563 0.93 27.94 -14.58
N ARG A 564 -0.02 27.54 -13.74
CA ARG A 564 -0.83 28.46 -12.92
C ARG A 564 -0.13 28.83 -11.61
N PHE A 565 0.68 27.93 -11.05
CA PHE A 565 1.40 28.13 -9.79
C PHE A 565 2.90 27.87 -9.94
N PRO A 566 3.63 28.64 -10.77
CA PRO A 566 5.05 28.40 -11.04
C PRO A 566 5.94 28.54 -9.80
N ALA A 567 5.56 29.41 -8.85
CA ALA A 567 6.30 29.56 -7.58
C ALA A 567 6.19 28.30 -6.69
N VAL A 568 5.01 27.69 -6.62
CA VAL A 568 4.80 26.42 -5.90
C VAL A 568 5.61 25.31 -6.56
N LEU A 569 5.54 25.21 -7.89
CA LEU A 569 6.33 24.25 -8.65
C LEU A 569 7.83 24.42 -8.38
N GLN A 570 8.35 25.64 -8.43
CA GLN A 570 9.76 25.92 -8.19
C GLN A 570 10.18 25.54 -6.76
N HIS A 571 9.34 25.82 -5.77
CA HIS A 571 9.57 25.44 -4.38
C HIS A 571 9.67 23.92 -4.22
N LEU A 572 8.70 23.15 -4.74
CA LEU A 572 8.75 21.69 -4.67
C LEU A 572 9.92 21.09 -5.44
N ARG A 573 10.33 21.69 -6.57
CA ARG A 573 11.56 21.30 -7.29
C ARG A 573 12.81 21.53 -6.46
N GLN A 574 12.87 22.61 -5.67
CA GLN A 574 13.99 22.83 -4.77
C GLN A 574 14.00 21.78 -3.65
N MET A 575 12.85 21.52 -3.01
CA MET A 575 12.77 20.49 -1.98
C MET A 575 13.16 19.10 -2.51
N LEU A 576 12.74 18.73 -3.72
CA LEU A 576 13.20 17.48 -4.35
C LEU A 576 14.71 17.44 -4.52
N ARG A 577 15.37 18.54 -4.92
CA ARG A 577 16.84 18.61 -5.01
C ARG A 577 17.50 18.46 -3.64
N ASP A 578 16.95 19.11 -2.62
CA ASP A 578 17.50 19.07 -1.26
C ASP A 578 17.42 17.64 -0.71
N VAL A 579 16.28 16.96 -0.88
CA VAL A 579 16.11 15.55 -0.50
C VAL A 579 16.97 14.62 -1.36
N ASN A 580 17.12 14.88 -2.66
CA ASN A 580 18.00 14.06 -3.50
C ASN A 580 19.48 14.18 -3.07
N SER A 581 19.89 15.31 -2.49
CA SER A 581 21.27 15.50 -2.02
C SER A 581 21.65 14.57 -0.86
N THR A 582 20.66 13.96 -0.18
CA THR A 582 20.87 12.96 0.89
C THR A 582 20.75 11.52 0.40
N ALA A 583 20.39 11.31 -0.87
CA ALA A 583 20.20 9.97 -1.43
C ALA A 583 21.53 9.21 -1.56
N VAL A 584 21.50 7.92 -1.23
CA VAL A 584 22.56 6.99 -1.63
C VAL A 584 22.25 6.45 -3.02
N PRO A 585 23.24 6.07 -3.85
CA PRO A 585 22.98 5.47 -5.15
C PRO A 585 22.15 4.17 -5.07
N PRO A 586 21.38 3.83 -6.13
CA PRO A 586 20.68 2.55 -6.17
C PRO A 586 21.66 1.37 -6.02
N GLY A 587 21.32 0.42 -5.16
CA GLY A 587 22.22 -0.67 -4.79
C GLY A 587 22.22 -1.87 -5.74
N ASN A 588 21.54 -1.80 -6.88
CA ASN A 588 21.31 -2.95 -7.77
C ASN A 588 22.62 -3.57 -8.26
N LEU A 589 22.65 -4.91 -8.30
CA LEU A 589 23.76 -5.71 -8.77
C LEU A 589 23.30 -6.65 -9.90
N PRO A 590 24.20 -7.05 -10.81
CA PRO A 590 23.88 -8.08 -11.78
C PRO A 590 23.61 -9.43 -11.07
N TRP A 591 22.90 -10.30 -11.76
CA TRP A 591 22.64 -11.65 -11.27
C TRP A 591 23.94 -12.45 -11.12
N ASP A 592 24.06 -13.20 -10.02
CA ASP A 592 25.14 -14.16 -9.83
C ASP A 592 24.68 -15.54 -10.33
N PRO A 593 25.34 -16.15 -11.33
CA PRO A 593 24.98 -17.48 -11.82
C PRO A 593 25.00 -18.59 -10.76
N LYS A 594 25.73 -18.39 -9.65
CA LYS A 594 25.70 -19.33 -8.51
C LYS A 594 24.33 -19.40 -7.84
N ALA A 595 23.50 -18.39 -8.02
CA ALA A 595 22.16 -18.35 -7.44
C ALA A 595 21.18 -19.29 -8.15
N ASP A 596 21.54 -19.83 -9.32
CA ASP A 596 20.67 -20.72 -10.09
C ASP A 596 20.20 -21.90 -9.22
N PRO A 597 18.88 -22.02 -8.94
CA PRO A 597 18.33 -23.09 -8.12
C PRO A 597 18.67 -24.50 -8.62
N GLN A 598 19.04 -24.68 -9.90
CA GLN A 598 19.48 -25.99 -10.41
C GLN A 598 20.70 -26.54 -9.69
N HIS A 599 21.50 -25.68 -9.03
CA HIS A 599 22.64 -26.07 -8.21
C HIS A 599 22.27 -26.43 -6.76
N TRP A 600 21.01 -26.25 -6.38
CA TRP A 600 20.54 -26.25 -5.00
C TRP A 600 19.23 -27.05 -4.83
N ASP A 601 19.19 -28.25 -5.41
CA ASP A 601 18.00 -29.12 -5.41
C ASP A 601 16.75 -28.38 -5.89
N HIS A 602 16.89 -27.56 -6.94
CA HIS A 602 15.82 -26.70 -7.48
C HIS A 602 15.18 -25.81 -6.41
N THR A 603 15.96 -25.25 -5.47
CA THR A 603 15.47 -24.35 -4.41
C THR A 603 16.22 -23.02 -4.44
N TRP A 604 15.49 -21.90 -4.36
CA TRP A 604 16.08 -20.58 -4.14
C TRP A 604 16.78 -20.53 -2.78
N THR A 605 18.09 -20.27 -2.76
CA THR A 605 18.92 -20.44 -1.55
C THR A 605 19.82 -19.25 -1.26
N ASN A 606 20.40 -19.23 -0.07
CA ASN A 606 21.45 -18.31 0.36
C ASN A 606 22.81 -18.70 -0.26
N PHE A 607 22.90 -18.62 -1.59
CA PHE A 607 24.03 -19.11 -2.39
C PHE A 607 25.39 -18.48 -2.01
N GLY A 608 25.37 -17.27 -1.45
CA GLY A 608 26.56 -16.54 -1.01
C GLY A 608 27.23 -17.10 0.26
N ASP A 609 26.61 -18.07 0.95
CA ASP A 609 27.20 -18.78 2.09
C ASP A 609 28.00 -20.03 1.67
N TYR A 610 27.91 -20.43 0.41
CA TYR A 610 28.54 -21.63 -0.12
C TYR A 610 29.71 -21.22 -1.03
N GLU A 611 30.87 -20.98 -0.42
CA GLU A 611 32.12 -20.84 -1.18
C GLU A 611 32.58 -22.21 -1.70
N LYS A 612 33.15 -22.25 -2.91
CA LYS A 612 33.93 -23.41 -3.35
C LYS A 612 35.10 -23.54 -2.38
N THR A 613 35.12 -24.60 -1.57
CA THR A 613 36.40 -25.10 -1.07
C THR A 613 37.25 -25.37 -2.30
N SER A 614 38.31 -24.57 -2.45
CA SER A 614 39.22 -24.61 -3.59
C SER A 614 39.97 -25.93 -3.62
#